data_AF-A0A926Q979-F1
#
_entry.id   AF-A0A926Q979-F1
#
_cell.length_a   1.000
_cell.length_b   1.000
_cell.length_c   1.000
_cell.angle_alpha   90.00
_cell.angle_beta   90.00
_cell.angle_gamma   90.00
#
_symmetry.space_group_name_H-M   'P 1'
#
loop_
_entity.id
_entity.type
_entity.pdbx_description
1 polymer ?
#
loop_
_entity_poly.entity_id
_entity_poly.type
_entity_poly.pdbx_seq_one_letter_code
_entity_poly.pdbx_strand_id
1 'polypeptide(L)'
;MTRYVLDTDGVTRARLTLADDPAQLRECASVVAATTAAAMSAVGPEGSYVHTALERFRMVHCRALDAVADAASALGDRLDQSTVEARSVELFVTTALAEAATELPAGMSGSSDAGSP
;
A
#
# COMPACT_ATOMS: atom_id res chain seq x y z
N MET A 1 -25.82 1.27 -10.32
CA MET A 1 -24.72 0.39 -9.86
C MET A 1 -23.44 0.95 -10.46
N THR A 2 -22.63 1.63 -9.66
CA THR A 2 -21.42 2.33 -10.12
C THR A 2 -20.31 1.29 -10.29
N ARG A 3 -19.76 1.14 -11.51
CA ARG A 3 -18.57 0.30 -11.73
C ARG A 3 -17.38 1.02 -11.09
N TYR A 4 -16.91 0.52 -9.95
CA TYR A 4 -15.63 0.93 -9.38
C TYR A 4 -14.53 0.38 -10.30
N VAL A 5 -13.95 1.26 -11.11
CA VAL A 5 -12.72 0.97 -11.85
C VAL A 5 -11.56 1.32 -10.93
N LEU A 6 -10.80 0.31 -10.52
CA LEU A 6 -9.54 0.51 -9.82
C LEU A 6 -8.47 0.96 -10.83
N ASP A 7 -7.84 2.11 -10.58
CA ASP A 7 -6.66 2.56 -11.31
C ASP A 7 -5.44 1.74 -10.84
N THR A 8 -5.21 0.60 -11.49
CA THR A 8 -4.10 -0.32 -11.18
C THR A 8 -2.73 0.34 -11.34
N ASP A 9 -2.59 1.25 -12.30
CA ASP A 9 -1.34 1.97 -12.57
C ASP A 9 -1.10 3.05 -11.50
N GLY A 10 -2.15 3.73 -11.05
CA GLY A 10 -2.13 4.64 -9.92
C GLY A 10 -1.75 3.93 -8.62
N VAL A 11 -2.35 2.77 -8.33
CA VAL A 11 -2.03 1.96 -7.15
C VAL A 11 -0.57 1.48 -7.19
N THR A 12 -0.10 1.02 -8.35
CA THR A 12 1.29 0.56 -8.50
C THR A 12 2.30 1.69 -8.27
N ARG A 13 2.04 2.88 -8.82
CA ARG A 13 2.88 4.07 -8.57
C ARG A 13 2.88 4.48 -7.11
N ALA A 14 1.71 4.52 -6.48
CA ALA A 14 1.60 4.85 -5.06
C ALA A 14 2.37 3.85 -4.18
N ARG A 15 2.29 2.55 -4.49
CA ARG A 15 3.07 1.50 -3.80
C ARG A 15 4.57 1.69 -3.96
N LEU A 16 5.05 1.99 -5.18
CA LEU A 16 6.47 2.22 -5.42
C LEU A 16 6.99 3.46 -4.68
N THR A 17 6.19 4.53 -4.61
CA THR A 17 6.54 5.71 -3.81
C THR A 17 6.60 5.38 -2.32
N LEU A 18 5.61 4.64 -1.82
CA LEU A 18 5.47 4.36 -0.39
C LEU A 18 6.42 3.26 0.11
N ALA A 19 7.01 2.44 -0.77
CA ALA A 19 7.86 1.31 -0.38
C ALA A 19 9.12 1.75 0.37
N ASP A 20 9.69 2.89 0.00
CA ASP A 20 10.93 3.39 0.61
C ASP A 20 10.67 4.33 1.81
N ASP A 21 9.47 4.92 1.90
CA ASP A 21 9.13 5.93 2.91
C ASP A 21 9.27 5.43 4.36
N PRO A 22 8.78 4.24 4.77
CA PRO A 22 8.90 3.77 6.15
C PRO A 22 10.34 3.59 6.61
N ALA A 23 11.21 3.07 5.73
CA ALA A 23 12.61 2.85 6.05
C ALA A 23 13.35 4.20 6.22
N GLN A 24 13.12 5.14 5.31
CA GLN A 24 13.70 6.48 5.39
C GLN A 24 13.22 7.26 6.63
N LEU A 25 11.95 7.13 7.01
CA LEU A 25 11.41 7.75 8.22
C LEU A 25 12.02 7.19 9.50
N ARG A 26 12.22 5.86 9.57
CA ARG A 26 12.90 5.21 10.70
C ARG A 26 14.39 5.58 10.77
N GLU A 27 15.05 5.70 9.62
CA GLU A 27 16.41 6.21 9.55
C GLU A 27 16.48 7.65 10.06
N CYS A 28 15.56 8.52 9.64
CA CYS A 28 15.46 9.89 10.15
C CYS A 28 15.26 9.91 11.67
N ALA A 29 14.41 9.03 12.22
CA ALA A 29 14.20 8.92 13.66
C ALA A 29 15.49 8.53 14.40
N SER A 30 16.28 7.62 13.82
CA SER A 30 17.58 7.21 14.35
C SER A 30 18.61 8.35 14.33
N VAL A 31 18.65 9.14 13.26
CA VAL A 31 19.55 10.30 13.13
C VAL A 31 19.15 11.38 14.14
N VAL A 32 17.86 11.66 14.31
CA VAL A 32 17.37 12.60 15.34
C VAL A 32 17.77 12.12 16.74
N ALA A 33 17.62 10.82 17.04
CA ALA A 33 18.02 10.28 18.34
C ALA A 33 19.53 10.42 18.59
N ALA A 34 20.36 10.09 17.60
CA ALA A 34 21.81 10.14 17.70
C ALA A 34 22.33 11.59 17.82
N THR A 35 21.85 12.49 16.97
CA THR A 35 22.23 13.92 17.00
C THR A 35 21.80 14.58 18.30
N THR A 36 20.62 14.25 18.81
CA THR A 36 20.15 14.80 20.10
C THR A 36 20.98 14.26 21.27
N ALA A 37 21.37 12.98 21.26
CA ALA A 37 22.26 12.43 22.27
C ALA A 37 23.65 13.10 22.25
N ALA A 38 24.19 13.38 21.06
CA ALA A 38 25.44 14.13 20.91
C ALA A 38 25.32 15.58 21.38
N ALA A 39 24.18 16.23 21.12
CA ALA A 39 23.92 17.57 21.64
C ALA A 39 23.83 17.57 23.18
N MET A 40 23.17 16.58 23.77
CA MET A 40 23.06 16.44 25.23
C MET A 40 24.43 16.25 25.89
N SER A 41 25.34 15.47 25.29
CA SER A 41 26.69 15.29 25.84
C SER A 41 27.56 16.54 25.72
N ALA A 42 27.32 17.41 24.73
CA ALA A 42 28.06 18.65 24.53
C ALA A 42 27.66 19.80 25.47
N VAL A 43 26.44 19.78 26.01
CA VAL A 43 25.86 20.86 26.83
C VAL A 43 26.48 20.97 28.25
N GLY A 44 27.09 19.90 28.76
CA GLY A 44 27.73 19.88 30.08
C GLY A 44 26.76 19.94 31.27
N PRO A 45 27.26 19.89 32.52
CA PRO A 45 26.44 19.71 33.73
C PRO A 45 25.58 20.92 34.13
N GLU A 46 25.96 22.13 33.70
CA GLU A 46 25.21 23.36 34.00
C GLU A 46 23.96 23.53 33.13
N GLY A 47 23.83 22.77 32.05
CA GLY A 47 22.75 22.90 31.07
C GLY A 47 21.53 22.02 31.33
N SER A 48 21.13 21.82 32.59
CA SER A 48 20.02 20.93 32.97
C SER A 48 18.71 21.25 32.21
N TYR A 49 18.37 22.54 32.06
CA TYR A 49 17.21 22.97 31.29
C TYR A 49 17.30 22.59 29.80
N VAL A 50 18.48 22.78 29.19
CA VAL A 50 18.73 22.43 27.79
C VAL A 50 18.68 20.92 27.60
N HIS A 51 19.19 20.14 28.55
CA HIS A 51 19.11 18.69 28.55
C HIS A 51 17.65 18.20 28.56
N THR A 52 16.81 18.72 29.45
CA THR A 52 15.37 18.40 29.48
C THR A 52 14.65 18.79 28.18
N ALA A 53 14.99 19.95 27.60
CA ALA A 53 14.43 20.38 26.33
C ALA A 53 14.80 19.44 25.18
N LEU A 54 16.07 19.01 25.12
CA LEU A 54 16.58 18.05 24.13
C LEU A 54 15.94 16.67 24.30
N GLU A 55 15.76 16.18 25.53
CA GLU A 55 15.06 14.92 25.79
C GLU A 55 13.61 14.95 25.30
N ARG A 56 12.90 16.04 25.58
CA ARG A 56 11.52 16.24 25.11
C ARG A 56 11.48 16.32 23.58
N PHE A 57 12.40 17.08 22.98
CA PHE A 57 12.54 17.19 21.53
C PHE A 57 12.70 15.80 20.88
N ARG A 58 13.68 15.02 21.36
CA ARG A 58 13.95 13.66 20.89
C ARG A 58 12.71 12.78 21.00
N MET A 59 12.08 12.74 22.17
CA MET A 59 10.93 11.88 22.43
C MET A 59 9.77 12.17 21.47
N VAL A 60 9.45 13.46 21.26
CA VAL A 60 8.33 13.86 20.40
C VAL A 60 8.64 13.52 18.93
N HIS A 61 9.83 13.84 18.46
CA HIS A 61 10.14 13.73 17.03
C HIS A 61 10.39 12.27 16.62
N CYS A 62 11.07 11.46 17.43
CA CYS A 62 11.21 10.03 17.14
C CYS A 62 9.84 9.35 17.09
N ARG A 63 8.95 9.61 18.07
CA ARG A 63 7.59 9.03 18.05
C ARG A 63 6.76 9.49 16.87
N ALA A 64 6.87 10.75 16.46
CA ALA A 64 6.15 11.25 15.29
C ALA A 64 6.64 10.56 14.01
N LEU A 65 7.95 10.41 13.83
CA LEU A 65 8.54 9.72 12.68
C LEU A 65 8.16 8.23 12.65
N ASP A 66 8.22 7.55 13.79
CA ASP A 66 7.79 6.15 13.90
C ASP A 66 6.30 5.99 13.55
N ALA A 67 5.44 6.89 14.06
CA ALA A 67 4.01 6.85 13.76
C ALA A 67 3.70 7.06 12.27
N VAL A 68 4.43 7.95 11.59
CA VAL A 68 4.28 8.14 10.15
C VAL A 68 4.80 6.92 9.38
N ALA A 69 5.92 6.32 9.81
CA ALA A 69 6.44 5.10 9.20
C ALA A 69 5.45 3.92 9.31
N ASP A 70 4.80 3.77 10.46
CA ASP A 70 3.79 2.73 10.68
C ASP A 70 2.51 3.00 9.88
N ALA A 71 2.09 4.26 9.77
CA ALA A 71 0.96 4.65 8.93
C ALA A 71 1.24 4.40 7.43
N ALA A 72 2.46 4.72 6.97
CA ALA A 72 2.91 4.44 5.61
C ALA A 72 2.96 2.93 5.34
N SER A 73 3.49 2.13 6.27
CA SER A 73 3.49 0.67 6.16
C SER A 73 2.07 0.10 6.07
N ALA A 74 1.17 0.52 6.96
CA ALA A 74 -0.22 0.07 6.97
C ALA A 74 -1.00 0.49 5.71
N LEU A 75 -0.68 1.66 5.14
CA LEU A 75 -1.25 2.08 3.87
C LEU A 75 -0.72 1.22 2.71
N GLY A 76 0.58 0.88 2.72
CA GLY A 76 1.18 -0.07 1.78
C GLY A 76 0.47 -1.43 1.80
N ASP A 77 0.32 -2.01 2.99
CA ASP A 77 -0.37 -3.30 3.19
C ASP A 77 -1.81 -3.28 2.65
N ARG A 78 -2.53 -2.17 2.85
CA ARG A 78 -3.90 -2.00 2.33
C ARG A 78 -3.94 -1.90 0.81
N LEU A 79 -2.97 -1.24 0.18
CA LEU A 79 -2.86 -1.18 -1.27
C LEU A 79 -2.54 -2.55 -1.86
N ASP A 80 -1.67 -3.32 -1.19
CA ASP A 80 -1.34 -4.70 -1.55
C ASP A 80 -2.58 -5.59 -1.49
N GLN A 81 -3.31 -5.53 -0.38
CA GLN A 81 -4.56 -6.27 -0.20
C GLN A 81 -5.60 -5.91 -1.27
N SER A 82 -5.82 -4.62 -1.52
CA SER A 82 -6.78 -4.16 -2.53
C SER A 82 -6.40 -4.66 -3.94
N THR A 83 -5.11 -4.71 -4.26
CA THR A 83 -4.62 -5.23 -5.54
C THR A 83 -4.88 -6.73 -5.67
N VAL A 84 -4.67 -7.51 -4.60
CA VAL A 84 -4.94 -8.96 -4.58
C VAL A 84 -6.43 -9.23 -4.72
N GLU A 85 -7.28 -8.48 -4.02
CA GLU A 85 -8.74 -8.60 -4.11
C GLU A 85 -9.27 -8.24 -5.50
N ALA A 86 -8.75 -7.20 -6.14
CA ALA A 86 -9.13 -6.86 -7.51
C ALA A 86 -8.78 -7.98 -8.49
N ARG A 87 -7.57 -8.52 -8.39
CA ARG A 87 -7.10 -9.63 -9.23
C ARG A 87 -7.91 -10.91 -9.01
N SER A 88 -8.33 -11.19 -7.77
CA SER A 88 -9.15 -12.38 -7.48
C SER A 88 -10.54 -12.25 -8.10
N VAL A 89 -11.14 -11.06 -8.07
CA VAL A 89 -12.43 -10.77 -8.74
C VAL A 89 -12.30 -10.90 -10.25
N GLU A 90 -11.25 -10.35 -10.86
CA GLU A 90 -11.01 -10.48 -12.30
C GLU A 90 -10.87 -11.94 -12.73
N LEU A 91 -10.10 -12.74 -11.99
CA LEU A 91 -9.94 -14.18 -12.26
C LEU A 91 -11.26 -14.93 -12.10
N PHE A 92 -12.03 -14.64 -11.05
CA PHE A 92 -13.33 -15.25 -10.81
C PHE A 92 -14.31 -14.95 -11.96
N VAL A 93 -14.42 -13.68 -12.37
CA VAL A 93 -15.27 -13.27 -13.49
C VAL A 93 -14.82 -13.92 -14.80
N THR A 94 -13.51 -13.97 -15.05
CA THR A 94 -12.96 -14.60 -16.27
C THR A 94 -13.25 -16.11 -16.30
N THR A 95 -13.14 -16.79 -15.16
CA THR A 95 -13.43 -18.22 -15.03
C THR A 95 -14.92 -18.49 -15.24
N ALA A 96 -15.79 -17.73 -14.58
CA ALA A 96 -17.24 -17.85 -14.75
C ALA A 96 -17.68 -17.56 -16.20
N LEU A 97 -17.05 -16.60 -16.86
CA LEU A 97 -17.32 -16.30 -18.27
C LEU A 97 -16.87 -17.44 -19.20
N ALA A 98 -15.72 -18.05 -18.91
CA ALA A 98 -15.23 -19.21 -19.67
C ALA A 98 -16.14 -20.43 -19.50
N GLU A 99 -16.60 -20.70 -18.26
CA GLU A 99 -17.57 -21.76 -17.97
C GLU A 99 -18.91 -21.53 -18.68
N ALA A 100 -19.46 -20.31 -18.61
CA ALA A 100 -20.69 -19.94 -19.31
C ALA A 100 -20.53 -20.05 -20.85
N ALA A 101 -19.35 -19.77 -21.40
CA ALA A 101 -19.06 -19.94 -22.82
C ALA A 101 -19.03 -21.42 -23.25
N THR A 102 -18.67 -22.34 -22.34
CA THR A 102 -18.70 -23.79 -22.61
C THR A 102 -20.08 -24.42 -22.46
N GLU A 103 -20.98 -23.80 -21.71
CA GLU A 103 -22.37 -24.26 -21.54
C GLU A 103 -23.32 -23.79 -22.66
N LEU A 104 -22.84 -22.91 -23.56
CA LEU A 104 -23.58 -22.52 -24.76
C LEU A 104 -23.76 -23.74 -25.68
N PRO A 105 -25.01 -24.18 -25.95
CA PRO A 105 -25.24 -25.38 -26.73
C PRO A 105 -24.73 -25.18 -28.16
N ALA A 106 -23.93 -26.14 -28.64
CA ALA A 106 -23.41 -26.23 -30.01
C ALA A 106 -24.52 -26.48 -31.08
N GLY A 107 -25.73 -25.99 -30.87
CA GLY A 107 -26.96 -26.39 -31.55
C GLY A 107 -27.71 -25.28 -32.29
N MET A 108 -27.02 -24.22 -32.75
CA MET A 108 -27.61 -23.23 -33.67
C MET A 108 -26.84 -23.13 -35.00
N SER A 109 -26.28 -24.24 -35.48
CA SER A 109 -25.96 -24.38 -36.91
C SER A 109 -27.22 -24.85 -37.61
N GLY A 110 -27.83 -23.93 -38.36
CA GLY A 110 -29.19 -24.01 -38.87
C GLY A 110 -29.57 -25.29 -39.60
N SER A 111 -30.76 -25.79 -39.27
CA SER A 111 -31.58 -26.60 -40.16
C SER A 111 -31.98 -25.75 -41.37
N SER A 112 -31.20 -25.82 -42.45
CA SER A 112 -31.70 -25.43 -43.77
C SER A 112 -32.51 -26.61 -44.30
N ASP A 113 -33.82 -26.49 -44.14
CA ASP A 113 -34.83 -27.28 -44.82
C ASP A 113 -34.59 -27.20 -46.34
N ALA A 114 -34.07 -28.28 -46.92
CA ALA A 114 -33.89 -28.41 -48.35
C ALA A 114 -35.09 -29.18 -48.91
N GLY A 115 -36.06 -28.42 -49.42
CA GLY A 115 -37.21 -28.93 -50.14
C GLY A 115 -36.79 -29.88 -51.26
N SER A 116 -37.46 -31.03 -51.30
CA SER A 116 -37.36 -32.03 -52.37
C SER A 116 -37.99 -31.52 -53.68
N PRO A 117 -37.51 -31.95 -54.85
CA PRO A 117 -38.29 -31.89 -56.09
C PRO A 117 -39.42 -32.94 -56.13
#